data_AF-A0A1M6HXJ7-F1
#
_entry.id   AF-A0A1M6HXJ7-F1
#
_cell.length_a   1.000
_cell.length_b   1.000
_cell.length_c   1.000
_cell.angle_alpha   90.00
_cell.angle_beta   90.00
_cell.angle_gamma   90.00
#
_symmetry.space_group_name_H-M   'P 1'
#
loop_
_entity.id
_entity.type
_entity.pdbx_description
1 polymer ?
#
loop_
_entity_poly.entity_id
_entity_poly.type
_entity_poly.pdbx_seq_one_letter_code
_entity_poly.pdbx_strand_id
1 'polypeptide(L)'
;MYKYMKDHEEYIKNCLKSKDEQDFGALLNYHKTQIEFMQHERFVHLIITLVFAFFMIAFYVASMMIDLRGLVVIALIFSVVELFYIVHYYRLENGVQRWYRLYKEIYDAIQMR
;
A
#
# COMPACT_ATOMS: atom_id res chain seq x y z
N MET A 1 -7.91 4.77 2.04
CA MET A 1 -7.05 4.33 0.93
C MET A 1 -7.66 3.31 0.00
N TYR A 2 -8.14 2.15 0.45
CA TYR A 2 -8.62 1.14 -0.48
C TYR A 2 -9.78 1.61 -1.38
N LYS A 3 -10.74 2.36 -0.82
CA LYS A 3 -11.83 2.98 -1.59
C LYS A 3 -11.29 3.97 -2.63
N TYR A 4 -10.44 4.90 -2.20
CA TYR A 4 -9.73 5.82 -3.10
C TYR A 4 -9.06 5.10 -4.27
N MET A 5 -8.39 3.97 -3.99
CA MET A 5 -7.70 3.23 -5.04
C MET A 5 -8.66 2.64 -6.07
N LYS A 6 -9.82 2.17 -5.61
CA LYS A 6 -10.88 1.65 -6.48
C LYS A 6 -11.52 2.74 -7.31
N ASP A 7 -11.86 3.86 -6.68
CA ASP A 7 -12.52 4.98 -7.34
C ASP A 7 -11.63 5.54 -8.46
N HIS A 8 -10.32 5.69 -8.21
CA HIS A 8 -9.35 6.07 -9.24
C HIS A 8 -9.16 5.00 -10.32
N GLU A 9 -9.11 3.72 -9.96
CA GLU A 9 -9.05 2.62 -10.93
C GLU A 9 -10.27 2.62 -11.87
N GLU A 10 -11.47 2.88 -11.33
CA GLU A 10 -12.70 2.99 -12.12
C GLU A 10 -12.69 4.22 -13.03
N TYR A 11 -12.23 5.36 -12.51
CA TYR A 11 -12.05 6.59 -13.29
C TYR A 11 -11.14 6.36 -14.52
N ILE A 12 -9.96 5.77 -14.31
CA ILE A 12 -9.01 5.48 -15.40
C ILE A 12 -9.62 4.52 -16.43
N LYS A 13 -10.32 3.47 -15.98
CA LYS A 13 -10.99 2.52 -16.89
C LYS A 13 -12.09 3.19 -17.72
N ASN A 14 -12.82 4.15 -17.14
CA ASN A 14 -13.85 4.89 -17.85
C ASN A 14 -13.24 5.83 -18.90
N CYS A 15 -12.15 6.50 -18.57
CA CYS A 15 -11.35 7.29 -19.51
C CYS A 15 -10.88 6.45 -20.71
N LEU A 16 -10.29 5.28 -20.46
CA LEU A 16 -9.82 4.37 -21.50
C LEU A 16 -10.93 3.85 -22.44
N LYS A 17 -12.16 3.72 -21.95
CA LYS A 17 -13.32 3.29 -22.74
C LYS A 17 -13.96 4.43 -23.55
N SER A 18 -13.77 5.67 -23.13
CA SER A 18 -14.36 6.82 -23.79
C SER A 18 -13.75 7.03 -25.17
N LYS A 19 -14.59 7.41 -26.15
CA LYS A 19 -14.14 7.73 -27.53
C LYS A 19 -13.73 9.19 -27.70
N ASP A 20 -13.80 9.99 -26.63
CA ASP A 20 -13.45 11.40 -26.68
C ASP A 20 -11.94 11.59 -26.91
N GLU A 21 -11.59 12.74 -27.47
CA GLU A 21 -10.22 13.25 -27.56
C GLU A 21 -9.72 13.56 -26.13
N GLN A 22 -9.30 12.53 -25.41
CA GLN A 22 -8.60 12.69 -24.15
C GLN A 22 -7.10 12.81 -24.39
N ASP A 23 -6.45 13.75 -23.71
CA ASP A 23 -5.01 13.80 -23.63
C ASP A 23 -4.52 12.64 -22.74
N PHE A 24 -4.28 11.50 -23.38
CA PHE A 24 -3.77 10.31 -22.71
C PHE A 24 -2.37 10.53 -22.11
N GLY A 25 -1.60 11.50 -22.60
CA GLY A 25 -0.30 11.89 -22.02
C GLY A 25 -0.48 12.55 -20.65
N ALA A 26 -1.42 13.49 -20.53
CA ALA A 26 -1.80 14.07 -19.25
C ALA A 26 -2.40 13.04 -18.29
N LEU A 27 -3.24 12.12 -18.80
CA LEU A 27 -3.83 11.03 -18.01
C LEU A 27 -2.77 10.06 -17.46
N LEU A 28 -1.79 9.68 -18.29
CA LEU A 28 -0.69 8.80 -17.90
C LEU A 28 0.17 9.45 -16.81
N ASN A 29 0.51 10.73 -16.98
CA ASN A 29 1.26 11.49 -15.98
C ASN A 29 0.49 11.61 -14.66
N TYR A 30 -0.81 11.90 -14.72
CA TYR A 30 -1.67 11.92 -13.54
C TYR A 30 -1.70 10.56 -12.84
N HIS A 31 -1.90 9.47 -13.58
CA HIS A 31 -1.92 8.11 -13.01
C HIS A 31 -0.56 7.73 -12.39
N LYS A 32 0.55 8.13 -13.01
CA LYS A 32 1.90 7.95 -12.46
C LYS A 32 2.07 8.66 -11.12
N THR A 33 1.65 9.91 -11.00
CA THR A 33 1.71 10.64 -9.73
C THR A 33 0.90 9.94 -8.64
N GLN A 34 -0.27 9.37 -8.99
CA GLN A 34 -1.04 8.59 -8.03
C GLN A 34 -0.33 7.32 -7.56
N ILE A 35 0.35 6.61 -8.48
CA ILE A 35 1.20 5.47 -8.12
C ILE A 35 2.30 5.89 -7.15
N GLU A 36 2.98 7.01 -7.40
CA GLU A 36 4.05 7.53 -6.54
C GLU A 36 3.56 7.85 -5.12
N PHE A 37 2.37 8.47 -4.98
CA PHE A 37 1.77 8.69 -3.66
C PHE A 37 1.49 7.38 -2.92
N MET A 38 0.95 6.37 -3.62
CA MET A 38 0.69 5.08 -3.00
C MET A 38 1.97 4.33 -2.65
N GLN A 39 3.05 4.49 -3.43
CA GLN A 39 4.36 3.96 -3.08
C GLN A 39 4.92 4.60 -1.81
N HIS A 40 4.80 5.92 -1.66
CA HIS A 40 5.25 6.64 -0.48
C HIS A 40 4.56 6.13 0.79
N GLU A 41 3.23 6.01 0.73
CA GLU A 41 2.41 5.53 1.85
C GLU A 41 2.73 4.09 2.23
N ARG A 42 2.97 3.24 1.22
CA ARG A 42 3.40 1.85 1.43
C ARG A 42 4.79 1.78 2.07
N PHE A 43 5.70 2.68 1.71
CA PHE A 43 7.03 2.78 2.31
C PHE A 43 6.96 3.22 3.78
N VAL A 44 6.16 4.23 4.09
CA VAL A 44 5.91 4.66 5.48
C VAL A 44 5.31 3.52 6.31
N HIS A 45 4.33 2.80 5.77
CA HIS A 45 3.76 1.63 6.44
C HIS A 45 4.79 0.53 6.69
N LEU A 46 5.72 0.29 5.76
CA LEU A 46 6.80 -0.67 5.97
C LEU A 46 7.70 -0.26 7.13
N ILE A 47 8.13 1.01 7.17
CA ILE A 47 8.97 1.53 8.26
C ILE A 47 8.27 1.36 9.59
N ILE A 48 7.00 1.77 9.68
CA ILE A 48 6.22 1.64 10.93
C ILE A 48 6.14 0.15 11.33
N THR A 49 5.82 -0.75 10.39
CA THR A 49 5.75 -2.19 10.65
C THR A 49 7.06 -2.74 11.19
N LEU A 50 8.20 -2.35 10.61
CA LEU A 50 9.53 -2.77 11.06
C LEU A 50 9.84 -2.26 12.47
N VAL A 51 9.51 -1.00 12.79
CA VAL A 51 9.68 -0.44 14.14
C VAL A 51 8.86 -1.22 15.16
N PHE A 52 7.60 -1.55 14.84
CA PHE A 52 6.76 -2.38 15.70
C PHE A 52 7.30 -3.80 15.86
N ALA A 53 7.85 -4.41 14.80
CA ALA A 53 8.49 -5.71 14.87
C ALA A 53 9.72 -5.69 15.81
N PHE A 54 10.54 -4.65 15.75
CA PHE A 54 11.67 -4.49 16.69
C PHE A 54 11.20 -4.34 18.13
N PHE A 55 10.15 -3.57 18.39
CA PHE A 55 9.58 -3.47 19.74
C PHE A 55 9.03 -4.82 20.20
N MET A 56 8.24 -5.50 19.37
CA MET A 56 7.70 -6.81 19.66
C MET A 56 8.80 -7.78 20.11
N ILE A 57 9.88 -7.91 19.32
CA ILE A 57 11.04 -8.74 19.64
C ILE A 57 11.69 -8.31 20.96
N ALA A 58 11.91 -7.00 21.17
CA ALA A 58 12.51 -6.48 22.40
C ALA A 58 11.67 -6.81 23.64
N PHE A 59 10.34 -6.69 23.56
CA PHE A 59 9.42 -7.04 24.65
C PHE A 59 9.38 -8.55 24.91
N TYR A 60 9.45 -9.39 23.88
CA TYR A 60 9.59 -10.83 24.07
C TYR A 60 10.89 -11.19 24.79
N VAL A 61 12.03 -10.64 24.36
CA VAL A 61 13.32 -10.86 25.03
C VAL A 61 13.28 -10.36 26.48
N ALA A 62 12.75 -9.17 26.73
CA ALA A 62 12.60 -8.63 28.07
C ALA A 62 11.71 -9.52 28.96
N SER A 63 10.64 -10.11 28.41
CA SER A 63 9.76 -11.01 29.16
C SER A 63 10.43 -12.31 29.62
N MET A 64 11.51 -12.73 28.94
CA MET A 64 12.31 -13.90 29.35
C MET A 64 13.32 -13.57 30.45
N MET A 65 13.75 -12.31 30.55
CA MET A 65 14.75 -11.86 31.52
C MET A 65 14.12 -11.31 32.81
N ILE A 66 12.90 -10.75 32.72
CA ILE A 66 12.20 -10.08 33.81
C ILE A 66 10.92 -10.87 34.10
N ASP A 67 10.75 -11.34 35.34
CA ASP A 67 9.55 -12.05 35.79
C ASP A 67 8.38 -11.09 36.04
N LEU A 68 8.01 -10.35 34.99
CA LEU A 68 6.87 -9.44 34.96
C LEU A 68 5.90 -9.94 33.90
N ARG A 69 4.85 -10.63 34.36
CA ARG A 69 3.77 -11.17 33.49
C ARG A 69 3.14 -10.12 32.58
N GLY A 70 3.16 -8.84 32.97
CA GLY A 70 2.70 -7.72 32.14
C GLY A 70 3.47 -7.56 30.83
N LEU A 71 4.75 -7.94 30.75
CA LEU A 71 5.54 -7.85 29.52
C LEU A 71 5.04 -8.81 28.45
N VAL A 72 4.61 -10.01 28.84
CA VAL A 72 4.01 -10.98 27.90
C VAL A 72 2.72 -10.43 27.30
N VAL A 73 1.88 -9.78 28.12
CA VAL A 73 0.64 -9.15 27.64
C VAL A 73 0.95 -8.02 26.65
N ILE A 74 1.95 -7.18 26.94
CA ILE A 74 2.37 -6.11 26.04
C ILE A 74 2.92 -6.69 24.73
N ALA A 75 3.75 -7.73 24.79
CA ALA A 75 4.29 -8.41 23.61
C ALA A 75 3.16 -8.97 22.72
N LEU A 76 2.12 -9.57 23.33
CA LEU A 76 0.94 -10.06 22.62
C LEU A 76 0.15 -8.92 21.95
N ILE A 77 -0.03 -7.79 22.63
CA ILE A 77 -0.67 -6.60 22.04
C ILE A 77 0.12 -6.13 20.82
N PHE A 78 1.44 -6.04 20.92
CA PHE A 78 2.29 -5.68 19.78
C PHE A 78 2.17 -6.68 18.63
N SER A 79 2.14 -7.99 18.91
CA SER A 79 1.93 -9.01 17.88
C SER A 79 0.59 -8.85 17.15
N VAL A 80 -0.50 -8.56 17.86
CA VAL A 80 -1.82 -8.33 17.24
C VAL A 80 -1.80 -7.09 16.36
N VAL A 81 -1.22 -5.99 16.85
CA VAL A 81 -1.07 -4.75 16.08
C VAL A 81 -0.23 -5.00 14.82
N GLU A 82 0.90 -5.68 14.95
CA GLU A 82 1.79 -6.03 13.84
C GLU A 82 1.06 -6.83 12.75
N LEU A 83 0.24 -7.81 13.13
CA LEU A 83 -0.57 -8.56 12.17
C LEU A 83 -1.51 -7.65 11.37
N PHE A 84 -2.19 -6.69 12.02
CA PHE A 84 -3.03 -5.72 11.33
C PHE A 84 -2.22 -4.86 10.34
N TYR A 85 -1.03 -4.42 10.74
CA TYR A 85 -0.13 -3.65 9.88
C TYR A 85 0.35 -4.45 8.66
N ILE A 86 0.74 -5.72 8.85
CA ILE A 86 1.14 -6.62 7.76
C ILE A 86 -0.01 -6.81 6.77
N VAL A 87 -1.23 -7.11 7.26
CA VAL A 87 -2.42 -7.26 6.39
C VAL A 87 -2.70 -5.98 5.63
N HIS A 88 -2.58 -4.82 6.28
CA HIS A 88 -2.76 -3.53 5.64
C HIS A 88 -1.73 -3.29 4.53
N TYR A 89 -0.46 -3.59 4.80
CA TYR A 89 0.64 -3.47 3.85
C TYR A 89 0.40 -4.31 2.59
N TYR A 90 0.04 -5.59 2.74
CA TYR A 90 -0.25 -6.46 1.59
C TYR A 90 -1.43 -5.97 0.75
N ARG A 91 -2.45 -5.37 1.39
CA ARG A 91 -3.59 -4.79 0.67
C ARG A 91 -3.16 -3.61 -0.21
N LEU A 92 -2.27 -2.76 0.29
CA LEU A 92 -1.69 -1.64 -0.46
C LEU A 92 -0.79 -2.14 -1.60
N GLU A 93 0.09 -3.10 -1.32
CA GLU A 93 0.98 -3.73 -2.32
C GLU A 93 0.17 -4.25 -3.52
N ASN A 94 -0.83 -5.08 -3.26
CA ASN A 94 -1.69 -5.65 -4.30
C ASN A 94 -2.46 -4.58 -5.08
N GLY A 95 -2.80 -3.47 -4.43
CA GLY A 95 -3.43 -2.32 -5.09
C GLY A 95 -2.49 -1.64 -6.08
N VAL A 96 -1.27 -1.32 -5.65
CA VAL A 96 -0.26 -0.67 -6.49
C VAL A 96 0.13 -1.57 -7.66
N GLN A 97 0.21 -2.89 -7.45
CA GLN A 97 0.45 -3.84 -8.54
C GLN A 97 -0.65 -3.84 -9.62
N ARG A 98 -1.92 -3.64 -9.24
CA ARG A 98 -3.00 -3.44 -10.23
C ARG A 98 -2.80 -2.14 -10.99
N TRP A 99 -2.38 -1.08 -10.31
CA TRP A 99 -2.12 0.22 -10.94
C TRP A 99 -0.95 0.19 -11.92
N TYR A 100 0.12 -0.57 -11.65
CA TYR A 100 1.17 -0.76 -12.66
C TYR A 100 0.66 -1.41 -13.95
N ARG A 101 -0.28 -2.35 -13.84
CA ARG A 101 -0.90 -2.96 -15.04
C ARG A 101 -1.75 -1.94 -15.79
N LEU A 102 -2.55 -1.14 -15.08
CA LEU A 102 -3.32 -0.05 -15.68
C LEU A 102 -2.44 1.01 -16.34
N TYR A 103 -1.34 1.39 -15.70
CA TYR A 103 -0.35 2.29 -16.29
C TYR A 103 0.14 1.76 -17.64
N LYS A 104 0.47 0.45 -17.70
CA LYS A 104 0.88 -0.19 -18.96
C LYS A 104 -0.23 -0.19 -20.00
N GLU A 105 -1.48 -0.47 -19.61
CA GLU A 105 -2.63 -0.42 -20.52
C GLU A 105 -2.83 0.98 -21.12
N ILE A 106 -2.66 2.05 -20.32
CA ILE A 106 -2.72 3.44 -20.82
C ILE A 106 -1.56 3.72 -21.78
N TYR A 107 -0.35 3.30 -21.42
CA TYR A 107 0.84 3.49 -22.26
C TYR A 107 0.71 2.79 -23.62
N ASP A 108 0.26 1.53 -23.61
CA ASP A 108 0.05 0.75 -24.83
C ASP A 108 -1.05 1.38 -25.71
N ALA A 109 -2.11 1.94 -25.10
CA ALA A 109 -3.17 2.65 -25.82
C ALA A 109 -2.70 3.94 -26.51
N ILE A 110 -1.71 4.63 -25.94
CA ILE A 110 -1.07 5.80 -26.57
C ILE A 110 -0.24 5.36 -27.79
N GLN A 111 0.47 4.24 -27.69
CA GLN A 111 1.40 3.79 -28.73
C GLN A 111 0.70 3.14 -29.94
N MET A 112 -0.53 2.62 -29.78
CA MET A 112 -1.32 2.01 -30.85
C MET A 112 -2.24 2.98 -31.61
N ARG A 113 -2.33 4.25 -31.20
CA ARG A 113 -3.05 5.31 -31.91
C ARG A 113 -2.07 6.15 -32.75
#